data_AF-A0AAF1BAE3-F1
#
_entry.id   AF-A0AAF1BAE3-F1
#
_cell.length_a   1.000
_cell.length_b   1.000
_cell.length_c   1.000
_cell.angle_alpha   90.00
_cell.angle_beta   90.00
_cell.angle_gamma   90.00
#
_symmetry.space_group_name_H-M   'P 1'
#
loop_
_entity.id
_entity.type
_entity.pdbx_description
1 polymer ?
#
loop_
_entity_poly.entity_id
_entity_poly.type
_entity_poly.pdbx_seq_one_letter_code
_entity_poly.pdbx_strand_id
1 'polypeptide(L)'
;MFNVSGHKYERWTSHYDPHSPLYTERERKQIIVSDLAILAVIYGLYNLVLAKGFVWVFCVYGGPLLVVNGWFTLITILNHTHPSIPYYDSTEWDWLRGALCTVDRDYGILNKVFHNVCNAHVCHHIFSMIPHYHGLEATEAMKPLLGDYYQYDGTPILKAMYREMKECIYVEKDEGETKGVYWYRKDI
;
A
#
# COMPACT_ATOMS: atom_id res chain seq x y z
N MET A 1 -12.85 3.41 -5.38
CA MET A 1 -14.31 3.59 -5.30
C MET A 1 -15.04 3.05 -6.51
N PHE A 2 -14.84 3.63 -7.69
CA PHE A 2 -15.35 3.09 -8.94
C PHE A 2 -14.25 2.28 -9.62
N ASN A 3 -14.63 1.25 -10.38
CA ASN A 3 -13.67 0.54 -11.20
C ASN A 3 -13.24 1.41 -12.40
N VAL A 4 -12.18 2.18 -12.22
CA VAL A 4 -11.61 3.08 -13.25
C VAL A 4 -10.51 2.37 -14.05
N SER A 5 -9.82 1.41 -13.45
CA SER A 5 -8.66 0.70 -14.00
C SER A 5 -8.50 -0.67 -13.33
N GLY A 6 -7.86 -1.63 -14.01
CA GLY A 6 -7.64 -2.98 -13.50
C GLY A 6 -8.54 -4.01 -14.19
N HIS A 7 -9.04 -4.98 -13.44
CA HIS A 7 -9.89 -6.05 -13.98
C HIS A 7 -11.18 -5.49 -14.59
N LYS A 8 -11.52 -5.94 -15.80
CA LYS A 8 -12.77 -5.55 -16.47
C LYS A 8 -13.88 -6.52 -16.08
N TYR A 9 -14.96 -5.97 -15.54
CA TYR A 9 -16.16 -6.74 -15.21
C TYR A 9 -17.23 -6.54 -16.30
N GLU A 10 -18.16 -7.48 -16.41
CA GLU A 10 -19.25 -7.44 -17.39
C GLU A 10 -20.26 -6.30 -17.15
N ARG A 11 -20.24 -5.70 -15.96
CA ARG A 11 -21.10 -4.57 -15.60
C ARG A 11 -20.33 -3.50 -14.84
N TRP A 12 -20.94 -2.32 -14.75
CA TRP A 12 -20.41 -1.24 -13.93
C TRP A 12 -20.19 -1.69 -12.48
N THR A 13 -19.00 -1.41 -11.96
CA THR A 13 -18.52 -1.98 -10.69
C THR A 13 -18.26 -0.88 -9.66
N SER A 14 -19.18 -0.81 -8.72
CA SER A 14 -19.23 -0.01 -7.47
C SER A 14 -18.51 -0.63 -6.27
N HIS A 15 -17.74 0.09 -5.43
CA HIS A 15 -17.60 -0.36 -4.03
C HIS A 15 -18.82 0.01 -3.17
N TYR A 16 -19.60 1.03 -3.58
CA TYR A 16 -20.88 1.42 -2.94
C TYR A 16 -22.10 0.68 -3.50
N ASP A 17 -21.88 -0.35 -4.32
CA ASP A 17 -22.97 -1.17 -4.85
C ASP A 17 -22.98 -2.52 -4.12
N PRO A 18 -23.99 -2.80 -3.26
CA PRO A 18 -24.08 -4.08 -2.56
C PRO A 18 -24.20 -5.28 -3.50
N HIS A 19 -24.59 -5.08 -4.75
CA HIS A 19 -24.67 -6.14 -5.78
C HIS A 19 -23.47 -6.12 -6.73
N SER A 20 -22.42 -5.38 -6.39
CA SER A 20 -21.17 -5.36 -7.16
C SER A 20 -20.57 -6.76 -7.29
N PRO A 21 -19.97 -7.12 -8.44
CA PRO A 21 -19.26 -8.39 -8.61
C PRO A 21 -18.03 -8.52 -7.70
N LEU A 22 -17.65 -7.46 -6.97
CA LEU A 22 -16.58 -7.46 -5.97
C LEU A 22 -16.93 -8.26 -4.71
N TYR A 23 -18.22 -8.43 -4.40
CA TYR A 23 -18.67 -8.93 -3.11
C TYR A 23 -19.51 -10.19 -3.23
N THR A 24 -19.38 -11.06 -2.24
CA THR A 24 -20.25 -12.21 -2.06
C THR A 24 -21.62 -11.79 -1.50
N GLU A 25 -22.61 -12.69 -1.59
CA GLU A 25 -23.95 -12.39 -1.07
C GLU A 25 -23.99 -12.12 0.44
N ARG A 26 -23.03 -12.68 1.19
CA ARG A 26 -22.94 -12.50 2.65
C ARG A 26 -22.47 -11.11 3.04
N GLU A 27 -21.66 -10.47 2.20
CA GLU A 27 -21.05 -9.16 2.45
C GLU A 27 -22.02 -8.01 2.15
N ARG A 28 -23.08 -8.23 1.37
CA ARG A 28 -24.01 -7.17 0.93
C ARG A 28 -24.55 -6.30 2.07
N LYS A 29 -24.91 -6.92 3.19
CA LYS A 29 -25.39 -6.20 4.38
C LYS A 29 -24.31 -5.31 4.99
N GLN A 30 -23.06 -5.76 4.98
CA GLN A 30 -21.92 -4.97 5.47
C GLN A 30 -21.67 -3.77 4.56
N ILE A 31 -21.82 -3.92 3.24
CA ILE A 31 -21.72 -2.81 2.29
C ILE A 31 -22.79 -1.75 2.58
N ILE A 32 -24.05 -2.15 2.75
CA ILE A 32 -25.13 -1.21 3.08
C ILE A 32 -24.83 -0.45 4.39
N VAL A 33 -24.38 -1.16 5.42
CA VAL A 33 -24.01 -0.52 6.71
C VAL A 33 -22.85 0.46 6.53
N SER A 34 -21.83 0.08 5.74
CA SER A 34 -20.71 0.95 5.41
C SER A 34 -21.17 2.21 4.68
N ASP A 35 -22.04 2.08 3.67
CA ASP A 35 -22.57 3.22 2.90
C ASP A 35 -23.35 4.17 3.81
N LEU A 36 -24.20 3.65 4.71
CA LEU A 36 -24.91 4.45 5.69
C LEU A 36 -23.96 5.15 6.66
N ALA A 37 -22.89 4.49 7.11
CA ALA A 37 -21.88 5.10 7.96
C ALA A 37 -21.14 6.25 7.24
N ILE A 38 -20.79 6.07 5.97
CA ILE A 38 -20.17 7.11 5.15
C ILE A 38 -21.11 8.30 4.99
N LEU A 39 -22.39 8.07 4.69
CA LEU A 39 -23.41 9.13 4.62
C LEU A 39 -23.56 9.87 5.95
N ALA A 40 -23.53 9.16 7.08
CA ALA A 40 -23.57 9.79 8.40
C ALA A 40 -22.35 10.69 8.66
N VAL A 41 -21.14 10.25 8.28
CA VAL A 41 -19.93 11.08 8.39
C VAL A 41 -20.01 12.31 7.49
N ILE A 42 -20.44 12.15 6.23
CA ILE A 42 -20.63 13.28 5.30
C ILE A 42 -21.64 14.27 5.87
N TYR A 43 -22.76 13.79 6.41
CA TYR A 43 -23.76 14.64 7.05
C TYR A 43 -23.21 15.37 8.29
N GLY A 44 -22.42 14.68 9.12
CA GLY A 44 -21.74 15.30 10.26
C GLY A 44 -20.78 16.41 9.83
N LEU A 45 -19.95 16.16 8.82
CA LEU A 45 -19.05 17.16 8.24
C LEU A 45 -19.81 18.34 7.62
N TYR A 46 -20.92 18.08 6.93
CA TYR A 46 -21.79 19.13 6.39
C TYR A 46 -22.30 20.06 7.50
N ASN A 47 -22.80 19.51 8.60
CA ASN A 47 -23.23 20.31 9.75
C ASN A 47 -22.08 21.10 10.39
N LEU A 48 -20.88 20.52 10.47
CA LEU A 48 -19.69 21.25 10.94
C LEU A 48 -19.31 22.40 10.01
N VAL A 49 -19.43 22.21 8.70
CA VAL A 49 -19.22 23.29 7.73
C VAL A 49 -20.24 24.41 7.93
N LEU A 50 -21.52 24.09 8.16
CA LEU A 50 -22.55 25.10 8.45
C LEU A 50 -22.26 25.86 9.76
N ALA A 51 -21.75 25.16 10.79
CA ALA A 51 -21.52 25.75 12.11
C ALA A 51 -20.19 26.50 12.25
N LYS A 52 -19.13 26.07 11.56
CA LYS A 52 -17.76 26.57 11.74
C LYS A 52 -17.12 27.11 10.45
N GLY A 53 -17.77 26.93 9.31
CA GLY A 53 -17.25 27.30 8.00
C GLY A 53 -16.37 26.21 7.38
N PHE A 54 -16.30 26.22 6.05
CA PHE A 54 -15.54 25.24 5.28
C PHE A 54 -14.04 25.26 5.61
N VAL A 55 -13.44 26.45 5.69
CA VAL A 55 -11.99 26.62 5.94
C VAL A 55 -11.60 25.95 7.26
N TRP A 56 -12.41 26.12 8.31
CA TRP A 56 -12.14 25.51 9.61
C TRP A 56 -12.15 23.98 9.53
N VAL A 57 -13.18 23.40 8.92
CA VAL A 57 -13.30 21.93 8.74
C VAL A 57 -12.15 21.40 7.88
N PHE A 58 -11.77 22.11 6.82
CA PHE A 58 -10.64 21.74 5.99
C PHE A 58 -9.33 21.75 6.80
N CYS A 59 -9.03 22.81 7.55
CA CYS A 59 -7.79 22.90 8.32
C CYS A 59 -7.69 21.86 9.45
N VAL A 60 -8.80 21.52 10.10
CA VAL A 60 -8.81 20.59 11.25
C VAL A 60 -8.96 19.13 10.84
N TYR A 61 -9.65 18.85 9.72
CA TYR A 61 -9.95 17.49 9.29
C TYR A 61 -9.45 17.20 7.87
N GLY A 62 -9.88 17.98 6.87
CA GLY A 62 -9.59 17.69 5.46
C GLY A 62 -8.11 17.69 5.11
N GLY A 63 -7.38 18.75 5.44
CA GLY A 63 -5.94 18.90 5.21
C GLY A 63 -5.12 17.81 5.91
N PRO A 64 -5.26 17.61 7.23
CA PRO A 64 -4.57 16.53 7.94
C PRO A 64 -4.86 15.15 7.35
N LEU A 65 -6.12 14.87 7.00
CA LEU A 65 -6.51 13.61 6.36
C LEU A 65 -5.79 13.42 5.02
N LEU A 66 -5.72 14.44 4.17
CA LEU A 66 -5.00 14.39 2.89
C LEU A 66 -3.50 14.16 3.08
N VAL A 67 -2.89 14.81 4.06
CA VAL A 67 -1.45 14.64 4.36
C VAL A 67 -1.16 13.20 4.80
N VAL A 68 -1.94 12.67 5.74
CA VAL A 68 -1.76 11.28 6.23
C VAL A 68 -1.97 10.28 5.11
N ASN A 69 -3.03 10.42 4.31
CA ASN A 69 -3.31 9.50 3.19
C ASN A 69 -2.25 9.60 2.09
N GLY A 70 -1.74 10.81 1.82
CA GLY A 70 -0.66 11.03 0.86
C GLY A 70 0.61 10.29 1.28
N TRP A 71 1.01 10.40 2.54
CA TRP A 71 2.17 9.66 3.07
C TRP A 71 1.95 8.15 3.10
N PHE A 72 0.77 7.69 3.55
CA PHE A 72 0.46 6.27 3.58
C PHE A 72 0.51 5.65 2.17
N THR A 73 -0.05 6.34 1.17
CA THR A 73 0.01 5.92 -0.23
C THR A 73 1.44 5.88 -0.74
N LEU A 74 2.23 6.92 -0.47
CA LEU A 74 3.62 7.00 -0.90
C LEU A 74 4.48 5.88 -0.30
N ILE A 75 4.35 5.63 1.01
CA ILE A 75 5.05 4.54 1.71
C ILE A 75 4.63 3.19 1.11
N THR A 76 3.32 2.98 0.93
CA THR A 76 2.82 1.73 0.33
C THR A 76 3.42 1.50 -1.05
N ILE A 77 3.43 2.51 -1.92
CA ILE A 77 4.03 2.39 -3.26
C ILE A 77 5.53 2.10 -3.13
N LEU A 78 6.30 2.91 -2.42
CA LEU A 78 7.77 2.78 -2.44
C LEU A 78 8.29 1.52 -1.74
N ASN A 79 7.59 1.04 -0.71
CA ASN A 79 8.01 -0.16 0.02
C ASN A 79 7.46 -1.46 -0.60
N HIS A 80 6.43 -1.39 -1.45
CA HIS A 80 5.82 -2.56 -2.11
C HIS A 80 5.88 -2.56 -3.64
N THR A 81 6.56 -1.58 -4.24
CA THR A 81 6.75 -1.49 -5.70
C THR A 81 8.20 -1.15 -5.98
N HIS A 82 8.89 -2.07 -6.66
CA HIS A 82 10.28 -1.92 -7.07
C HIS A 82 10.62 -2.91 -8.20
N PRO A 83 11.50 -2.60 -9.16
CA PRO A 83 11.85 -3.54 -10.24
C PRO A 83 12.55 -4.82 -9.76
N SER A 84 13.17 -4.78 -8.57
CA SER A 84 13.87 -5.93 -7.98
C SER A 84 13.02 -6.80 -7.05
N ILE A 85 11.74 -6.50 -6.85
CA ILE A 85 10.84 -7.39 -6.11
C ILE A 85 9.99 -8.22 -7.08
N PRO A 86 9.93 -9.54 -6.90
CA PRO A 86 9.12 -10.40 -7.74
C PRO A 86 7.65 -10.38 -7.31
N TYR A 87 6.80 -10.80 -8.24
CA TYR A 87 5.42 -11.19 -8.00
C TYR A 87 5.30 -12.70 -8.16
N TYR A 88 4.52 -13.34 -7.29
CA TYR A 88 4.33 -14.78 -7.30
C TYR A 88 2.86 -15.11 -7.57
N ASP A 89 2.61 -16.08 -8.46
CA ASP A 89 1.28 -16.69 -8.56
C ASP A 89 1.08 -17.76 -7.49
N SER A 90 -0.10 -18.37 -7.47
CA SER A 90 -0.46 -19.41 -6.49
C SER A 90 0.42 -20.67 -6.50
N THR A 91 1.25 -20.87 -7.53
CA THR A 91 2.13 -22.04 -7.62
C THR A 91 3.45 -21.83 -6.90
N GLU A 92 3.92 -20.58 -6.80
CA GLU A 92 5.18 -20.23 -6.12
C GLU A 92 4.98 -19.42 -4.84
N TRP A 93 3.80 -18.83 -4.62
CA TRP A 93 3.55 -18.01 -3.46
C TRP A 93 3.50 -18.83 -2.17
N ASP A 94 4.25 -18.39 -1.18
CA ASP A 94 4.07 -18.76 0.22
C ASP A 94 4.14 -17.49 1.10
N TRP A 95 3.82 -17.63 2.40
CA TRP A 95 3.78 -16.50 3.32
C TRP A 95 5.12 -15.75 3.40
N LEU A 96 6.25 -16.46 3.45
CA LEU A 96 7.56 -15.84 3.63
C LEU A 96 8.01 -15.14 2.35
N ARG A 97 7.83 -15.77 1.19
CA ARG A 97 8.07 -15.16 -0.12
C ARG A 97 7.24 -13.89 -0.30
N GLY A 98 5.96 -13.93 0.08
CA GLY A 98 5.09 -12.76 0.06
C GLY A 98 5.56 -11.65 1.01
N ALA A 99 5.98 -11.99 2.24
CA ALA A 99 6.49 -11.02 3.22
C ALA A 99 7.79 -10.35 2.74
N LEU A 100 8.63 -11.08 2.02
CA LEU A 100 9.89 -10.60 1.43
C LEU A 100 9.71 -9.78 0.15
N CYS A 101 8.50 -9.69 -0.42
CA CYS A 101 8.17 -8.80 -1.55
C CYS A 101 8.03 -7.34 -1.09
N THR A 102 9.02 -6.86 -0.32
CA THR A 102 9.09 -5.52 0.21
C THR A 102 10.51 -4.98 0.19
N VAL A 103 10.65 -3.66 0.16
CA VAL A 103 11.96 -2.97 0.12
C VAL A 103 12.04 -1.99 1.28
N ASP A 104 13.10 -2.05 2.07
CA ASP A 104 13.41 -1.03 3.06
C ASP A 104 13.94 0.24 2.39
N ARG A 105 13.51 1.40 2.88
CA ARG A 105 13.83 2.71 2.29
C ARG A 105 14.26 3.70 3.36
N ASP A 106 15.27 4.50 3.06
CA ASP A 106 15.70 5.60 3.93
C ASP A 106 15.02 6.92 3.52
N TYR A 107 14.16 7.44 4.40
CA TYR A 107 13.47 8.72 4.23
C TYR A 107 14.16 9.86 5.01
N GLY A 108 15.37 9.62 5.52
CA GLY A 108 16.14 10.57 6.32
C GLY A 108 15.44 10.89 7.65
N ILE A 109 15.23 12.18 7.93
CA ILE A 109 14.58 12.63 9.18
C ILE A 109 13.16 12.07 9.35
N LEU A 110 12.49 11.80 8.23
CA LEU A 110 11.13 11.26 8.24
C LEU A 110 11.07 9.82 8.74
N ASN A 111 12.18 9.07 8.75
CA ASN A 111 12.19 7.75 9.39
C ASN A 111 11.75 7.87 10.85
N LYS A 112 12.25 8.86 11.59
CA LYS A 112 11.86 9.07 12.98
C LYS A 112 10.41 9.50 13.12
N VAL A 113 9.90 10.34 12.20
CA VAL A 113 8.51 10.79 12.16
C VAL A 113 7.55 9.61 11.93
N PHE A 114 7.94 8.68 11.06
CA PHE A 114 7.17 7.47 10.74
C PHE A 114 7.59 6.26 11.58
N HIS A 115 8.21 6.49 12.74
CA HIS A 115 8.56 5.41 13.68
C HIS A 115 9.40 4.28 13.08
N ASN A 116 10.25 4.62 12.13
CA ASN A 116 11.12 3.73 11.35
C ASN A 116 10.36 2.67 10.53
N VAL A 117 9.07 2.86 10.24
CA VAL A 117 8.31 1.89 9.44
C VAL A 117 8.92 1.72 8.05
N CYS A 118 9.41 2.80 7.43
CA CYS A 118 9.93 2.76 6.06
C CYS A 118 11.26 2.01 5.94
N ASN A 119 12.12 2.08 6.96
CA ASN A 119 13.47 1.49 7.01
C ASN A 119 13.57 0.25 7.91
N ALA A 120 12.43 -0.27 8.37
CA ALA A 120 12.29 -1.57 9.03
C ALA A 120 11.05 -2.31 8.49
N HIS A 121 10.65 -2.01 7.26
CA HIS A 121 9.42 -2.48 6.65
C HIS A 121 9.47 -3.98 6.38
N VAL A 122 10.61 -4.49 5.87
CA VAL A 122 10.81 -5.94 5.68
C VAL A 122 10.62 -6.68 7.00
N CYS A 123 11.21 -6.16 8.09
CA CYS A 123 11.03 -6.72 9.42
C CYS A 123 9.57 -6.62 9.89
N HIS A 124 8.89 -5.52 9.60
CA HIS A 124 7.47 -5.35 9.92
C HIS A 124 6.59 -6.39 9.20
N HIS A 125 6.91 -6.78 7.97
CA HIS A 125 6.16 -7.83 7.25
C HIS A 125 6.39 -9.22 7.81
N ILE A 126 7.63 -9.55 8.19
CA ILE A 126 7.96 -10.87 8.75
C ILE A 126 7.51 -10.97 10.22
N PHE A 127 7.65 -9.90 10.99
CA PHE A 127 7.42 -9.85 12.43
C PHE A 127 6.55 -8.64 12.83
N SER A 128 5.33 -8.57 12.31
CA SER A 128 4.40 -7.43 12.51
C SER A 128 4.02 -7.15 13.97
N MET A 129 4.26 -8.10 14.87
CA MET A 129 4.00 -7.98 16.31
C MET A 129 5.16 -7.32 17.08
N ILE A 130 6.35 -7.19 16.49
CA ILE A 130 7.47 -6.47 17.12
C ILE A 130 7.09 -4.99 17.19
N PRO A 131 7.17 -4.36 18.37
CA PRO A 131 6.87 -2.95 18.48
C PRO A 131 7.91 -2.10 17.72
N HIS A 132 7.45 -1.01 17.11
CA HIS A 132 8.27 -0.17 16.22
C HIS A 132 9.60 0.32 16.85
N TYR A 133 9.67 0.45 18.18
CA TYR A 133 10.87 0.89 18.89
C TYR A 133 11.97 -0.19 18.97
N HIS A 134 11.65 -1.46 18.72
CA HIS A 134 12.63 -2.55 18.51
C HIS A 134 12.77 -2.95 17.03
N GLY A 135 12.01 -2.33 16.13
CA GLY A 135 12.00 -2.69 14.71
C GLY A 135 13.38 -2.61 14.06
N LEU A 136 14.15 -1.54 14.32
CA LEU A 136 15.50 -1.40 13.77
C LEU A 136 16.48 -2.43 14.32
N GLU A 137 16.42 -2.71 15.62
CA GLU A 137 17.27 -3.72 16.25
C GLU A 137 17.01 -5.10 15.63
N ALA A 138 15.74 -5.45 15.45
CA ALA A 138 15.33 -6.68 14.78
C ALA A 138 15.75 -6.71 13.30
N THR A 139 15.61 -5.60 12.57
CA THR A 139 16.09 -5.48 11.18
C THR A 139 17.58 -5.76 11.06
N GLU A 140 18.42 -5.14 11.90
CA GLU A 140 19.87 -5.36 11.86
C GLU A 140 20.25 -6.82 12.18
N ALA A 141 19.55 -7.46 13.13
CA ALA A 141 19.75 -8.87 13.43
C ALA A 141 19.29 -9.80 12.29
N MET A 142 18.27 -9.39 11.53
CA MET A 142 17.65 -10.18 10.46
C MET A 142 18.42 -10.09 9.13
N LYS A 143 18.99 -8.93 8.79
CA LYS A 143 19.76 -8.71 7.56
C LYS A 143 20.76 -9.83 7.22
N PRO A 144 21.67 -10.26 8.12
CA PRO A 144 22.64 -11.31 7.80
C PRO A 144 22.01 -12.69 7.58
N LEU A 145 20.80 -12.93 8.13
CA LEU A 145 20.08 -14.19 7.95
C LEU A 145 19.37 -14.25 6.58
N LEU A 146 18.85 -13.11 6.13
CA LEU A 146 18.18 -12.99 4.84
C LEU A 146 19.16 -12.92 3.65
N GLY A 147 20.35 -12.36 3.87
CA GLY A 147 21.36 -12.23 2.81
C GLY A 147 20.78 -11.53 1.57
N ASP A 148 20.89 -12.18 0.42
CA ASP A 148 20.43 -11.64 -0.87
C ASP A 148 18.90 -11.42 -0.96
N TYR A 149 18.13 -12.03 -0.06
CA TYR A 149 16.68 -11.83 0.01
C TYR A 149 16.28 -10.52 0.70
N TYR A 150 17.19 -9.88 1.45
CA TYR A 150 16.91 -8.57 2.04
C TYR A 150 17.05 -7.47 0.99
N GLN A 151 15.97 -6.72 0.74
CA GLN A 151 15.94 -5.64 -0.22
C GLN A 151 15.99 -4.28 0.47
N TYR A 152 16.90 -3.42 0.02
CA TYR A 152 17.03 -2.04 0.46
C TYR A 152 17.31 -1.12 -0.71
N ASP A 153 16.65 0.04 -0.73
CA ASP A 153 16.95 1.11 -1.68
C ASP A 153 17.02 2.48 -1.01
N GLY A 154 18.23 3.05 -0.96
CA GLY A 154 18.52 4.39 -0.45
C GLY A 154 18.31 5.51 -1.47
N THR A 155 17.71 5.25 -2.63
CA THR A 155 17.39 6.28 -3.62
C THR A 155 16.46 7.35 -3.01
N PRO A 156 16.75 8.66 -3.16
CA PRO A 156 15.90 9.72 -2.63
C PRO A 156 14.43 9.59 -3.07
N ILE A 157 13.51 9.83 -2.13
CA ILE A 157 12.06 9.57 -2.25
C ILE A 157 11.48 10.01 -3.60
N LEU A 158 11.73 11.25 -4.03
CA LEU A 158 11.17 11.77 -5.29
C LEU A 158 11.71 11.06 -6.53
N LYS A 159 12.99 10.67 -6.51
CA LYS A 159 13.62 9.92 -7.59
C LYS A 159 13.13 8.47 -7.62
N ALA A 160 12.99 7.85 -6.45
CA ALA A 160 12.41 6.53 -6.31
C ALA A 160 10.95 6.51 -6.82
N MET A 161 10.13 7.47 -6.38
CA MET A 161 8.74 7.60 -6.81
C MET A 161 8.64 7.76 -8.33
N TYR A 162 9.44 8.63 -8.94
CA TYR A 162 9.48 8.78 -10.38
C TYR A 162 9.87 7.47 -11.09
N ARG A 163 10.87 6.75 -10.57
CA ARG A 163 11.29 5.45 -11.12
C ARG A 163 10.17 4.43 -11.03
N GLU A 164 9.57 4.23 -9.85
CA GLU A 164 8.50 3.22 -9.70
C GLU A 164 7.31 3.52 -10.60
N MET A 165 6.87 4.78 -10.66
CA MET A 165 5.74 5.17 -11.51
C MET A 165 6.02 5.00 -13.00
N LYS A 166 7.29 4.96 -13.42
CA LYS A 166 7.69 4.85 -14.83
C LYS A 166 8.06 3.42 -15.23
N GLU A 167 8.72 2.70 -14.34
CA GLU A 167 9.33 1.39 -14.62
C GLU A 167 8.43 0.22 -14.17
N CYS A 168 7.51 0.44 -13.23
CA CYS A 168 6.64 -0.60 -12.66
C CYS A 168 5.20 -0.48 -13.18
N ILE A 169 5.01 -0.65 -14.49
CA ILE A 169 3.71 -0.45 -15.15
C ILE A 169 2.85 -1.71 -15.10
N TYR A 170 3.45 -2.85 -15.45
CA TYR A 170 2.80 -4.15 -15.43
C TYR A 170 3.82 -5.24 -15.11
N VAL A 171 3.34 -6.44 -14.79
CA VAL A 171 4.20 -7.58 -14.49
C VAL A 171 4.09 -8.62 -15.59
N GLU A 172 5.23 -9.15 -16.01
CA GLU A 172 5.32 -10.26 -16.96
C GLU A 172 5.99 -11.45 -16.33
N LYS A 173 5.68 -12.63 -16.86
CA LYS A 173 6.30 -13.87 -16.39
C LYS A 173 7.81 -13.81 -16.63
N ASP A 174 8.56 -14.31 -15.67
CA ASP A 174 9.99 -14.48 -15.80
C ASP A 174 10.34 -15.35 -17.04
N GLU A 175 11.36 -14.93 -17.78
CA GLU A 175 11.82 -15.64 -18.98
C GLU A 175 12.60 -16.93 -18.63
N GLY A 176 12.97 -17.09 -17.36
CA GLY A 176 13.64 -18.27 -16.84
C GLY A 176 12.77 -19.52 -16.70
N GLU A 177 13.39 -20.62 -16.25
CA GLU A 177 12.70 -21.91 -16.04
C GLU A 177 11.75 -21.91 -14.82
N THR A 178 11.87 -20.92 -13.94
CA THR A 178 11.01 -20.73 -12.76
C THR A 178 9.60 -20.35 -13.19
N LYS A 179 8.68 -21.33 -13.13
CA LYS A 179 7.25 -21.10 -13.31
C LYS A 179 6.74 -20.23 -12.16
N GLY A 180 5.69 -19.45 -12.39
CA GLY A 180 4.99 -18.70 -11.34
C GLY A 180 5.67 -17.46 -10.75
N VAL A 181 6.85 -17.07 -11.25
CA VAL A 181 7.54 -15.82 -10.90
C VAL A 181 7.31 -14.77 -11.99
N TYR A 182 7.04 -13.54 -11.58
CA TYR A 182 6.74 -12.41 -12.44
C TYR A 182 7.56 -11.19 -12.01
N TRP A 183 7.92 -10.34 -12.96
CA TRP A 183 8.74 -9.15 -12.74
C TRP A 183 8.12 -7.93 -13.40
N TYR A 184 8.37 -6.75 -12.82
CA TYR A 184 7.95 -5.51 -13.44
C TYR A 184 8.62 -5.28 -14.79
N ARG A 185 7.81 -4.73 -15.70
CA ARG A 185 8.18 -4.33 -17.06
C ARG A 185 7.48 -3.01 -17.40
N LYS A 186 8.01 -2.37 -18.44
CA LYS A 186 7.41 -1.24 -19.14
C LYS A 186 7.53 -1.50 -20.63
N ASP A 187 6.56 -1.02 -21.40
CA ASP A 187 6.68 -0.98 -22.85
C ASP A 187 7.83 0.00 -23.21
N ILE A 188 8.64 -0.36 -24.21
CA ILE A 188 9.77 0.45 -24.70
C ILE A 188 9.27 1.72 -25.39
#